data_AF-A0A1W6B839-F1
#
_entry.id   AF-A0A1W6B839-F1
#
_cell.length_a   1.000
_cell.length_b   1.000
_cell.length_c   1.000
_cell.angle_alpha   90.00
_cell.angle_beta   90.00
_cell.angle_gamma   90.00
#
_symmetry.space_group_name_H-M   'P 1'
#
loop_
_entity.id
_entity.type
_entity.pdbx_description
1 polymer ?
#
loop_
_entity_poly.entity_id
_entity_poly.type
_entity_poly.pdbx_seq_one_letter_code
_entity_poly.pdbx_strand_id
1 'polypeptide(L)' 'MSKETGGPVFPTSPANYDESGWCSEGLQLRDYFAAKAMQGMLASGVPSGEIPIYAYEIADAMLAACGQ' A
#
# COMPACT_ATOMS: atom_id res chain seq x y z
N MET A 1 -10.07 14.36 6.50
CA MET A 1 -10.55 12.98 6.29
C MET A 1 -9.33 12.11 6.14
N SER A 2 -8.96 11.34 7.16
CA SER A 2 -7.93 10.31 7.03
C SER A 2 -8.50 9.23 6.11
N LYS A 3 -7.79 8.86 5.04
CA LYS A 3 -8.21 7.71 4.21
C LYS A 3 -7.92 6.44 5.02
N GLU A 4 -8.85 5.49 5.04
CA GLU A 4 -8.59 4.14 5.54
C GLU A 4 -7.49 3.51 4.70
N THR A 5 -6.42 3.06 5.35
CA THR A 5 -5.18 2.59 4.69
C THR A 5 -5.10 1.07 4.58
N GLY A 6 -6.07 0.34 5.13
CA GLY A 6 -6.02 -1.12 5.16
C GLY A 6 -5.24 -1.72 6.33
N GLY A 7 -4.60 -0.88 7.15
CA GLY A 7 -3.64 -1.30 8.18
C GLY A 7 -2.28 -1.75 7.61
N PRO A 8 -1.40 -2.33 8.44
CA PRO A 8 -0.09 -2.80 8.01
C PRO A 8 -0.20 -3.95 7.00
N VAL A 9 0.59 -3.91 5.93
CA VAL A 9 0.55 -4.94 4.86
C VAL A 9 0.99 -6.32 5.35
N PHE A 10 1.89 -6.37 6.32
CA PHE A 10 2.38 -7.62 6.91
C PHE A 10 2.06 -7.66 8.41
N PRO A 11 1.87 -8.86 8.99
CA PRO A 11 1.62 -9.00 10.42
C PRO A 11 2.72 -8.34 11.26
N THR A 12 2.32 -7.47 12.17
CA THR A 12 3.21 -6.87 13.16
C THR A 12 3.03 -7.59 14.51
N SER A 13 4.14 -7.85 15.19
CA SER A 13 4.13 -8.40 16.54
C SER A 13 5.26 -7.78 17.36
N PRO A 14 5.17 -7.74 18.70
CA PRO A 14 6.26 -7.27 19.54
C PRO A 14 7.61 -7.95 19.28
N ALA A 15 7.58 -9.22 18.86
CA ALA A 15 8.77 -9.99 18.52
C ALA A 15 9.38 -9.60 17.15
N ASN A 16 8.67 -8.83 16.32
CA ASN A 16 9.14 -8.36 15.02
C ASN A 16 9.86 -7.00 15.11
N TYR A 17 9.90 -6.39 16.29
CA TYR A 17 10.54 -5.08 16.49
C TYR A 17 11.99 -5.25 16.93
N ASP A 18 12.82 -4.32 16.48
CA ASP A 18 14.22 -4.27 16.89
C ASP A 18 14.33 -3.82 18.37
N GLU A 19 15.37 -4.31 19.05
CA GLU A 19 15.64 -4.09 20.48
C GLU A 19 15.80 -2.60 20.86
N SER A 20 16.07 -1.73 19.87
CA SER A 20 16.20 -0.28 19.99
C SER A 20 14.86 0.44 20.20
N GLY A 21 13.73 -0.26 20.11
CA GLY A 21 12.40 0.31 20.31
C GLY A 21 11.91 1.17 19.13
N TRP A 22 12.65 1.20 18.00
CA TRP A 22 12.15 1.76 16.76
C TRP A 22 11.10 0.85 16.14
N CYS A 23 9.85 1.15 16.49
CA CYS A 23 8.67 0.45 16.04
C CYS A 23 7.87 1.37 15.12
N SER A 24 7.86 1.09 13.82
CA SER A 24 6.96 1.68 12.85
C SER A 24 6.14 0.56 12.21
N GLU A 25 4.86 0.83 11.93
CA GLU A 25 3.94 -0.11 11.27
C GLU A 25 4.41 -0.53 9.86
N GLY A 26 5.47 0.12 9.33
CA GLY A 26 6.03 -0.19 8.03
C GLY A 26 5.12 0.31 6.89
N LEU A 27 4.96 -0.50 5.85
CA LEU A 27 4.13 -0.16 4.69
C LEU A 27 2.65 -0.46 4.98
N GLN A 28 1.76 0.44 4.59
CA GLN A 28 0.32 0.21 4.69
C GLN A 28 -0.18 -0.63 3.51
N LEU A 29 -1.27 -1.39 3.71
CA LEU A 29 -1.86 -2.26 2.69
C LEU A 29 -2.23 -1.49 1.41
N ARG A 30 -2.73 -0.25 1.56
CA ARG A 30 -2.97 0.69 0.46
C ARG A 30 -1.74 0.92 -0.40
N ASP A 31 -0.60 1.21 0.22
CA ASP A 31 0.64 1.49 -0.51
C ASP A 31 1.19 0.24 -1.18
N TYR A 32 0.98 -0.93 -0.59
CA TYR A 32 1.33 -2.19 -1.22
C TYR A 32 0.50 -2.47 -2.49
N PHE A 33 -0.82 -2.27 -2.44
CA PHE A 33 -1.67 -2.39 -3.62
C PHE A 33 -1.30 -1.38 -4.71
N ALA A 34 -1.04 -0.12 -4.33
CA ALA A 34 -0.59 0.90 -5.27
C ALA A 34 0.74 0.50 -5.93
N ALA A 35 1.72 0.00 -5.16
CA ALA A 35 2.99 -0.46 -5.71
C ALA A 35 2.81 -1.63 -6.70
N LYS A 36 1.91 -2.58 -6.42
CA LYS A 36 1.59 -3.68 -7.34
C LYS A 36 0.92 -3.20 -8.62
N ALA A 37 -0.02 -2.27 -8.52
CA ALA A 37 -0.67 -1.66 -9.68
C ALA A 37 0.36 -0.89 -10.55
N MET A 38 1.20 -0.08 -9.91
CA MET A 38 2.28 0.66 -10.56
C MET A 38 3.25 -0.27 -11.31
N GLN A 39 3.62 -1.40 -10.70
CA GLN A 39 4.49 -2.39 -11.34
C GLN A 39 3.90 -2.91 -12.66
N GLY A 40 2.60 -3.20 -12.69
CA GLY A 40 1.91 -3.65 -13.91
C GLY A 40 1.82 -2.56 -14.98
N MET A 41 1.51 -1.32 -14.58
CA MET A 41 1.38 -0.17 -15.49
C MET A 41 2.70 0.23 -16.13
N LEU A 42 3.80 0.19 -15.36
CA LEU A 42 5.14 0.44 -15.88
C LEU A 42 5.53 -0.60 -16.92
N ALA A 43 5.19 -1.88 -16.67
CA ALA A 43 5.47 -2.96 -17.61
C ALA A 43 4.64 -2.88 -18.90
N SER A 44 3.43 -2.29 -18.85
CA SER A 44 2.56 -2.13 -20.02
C SER A 44 2.83 -0.87 -20.84
N GLY A 45 3.76 -0.01 -20.42
CA GLY A 45 4.15 1.19 -21.14
C GLY A 45 3.21 2.40 -20.93
N VAL A 46 2.46 2.42 -19.83
CA VAL A 46 1.66 3.60 -19.44
C VAL A 46 2.62 4.79 -19.20
N PRO A 47 2.28 6.02 -19.64
CA PRO A 47 3.08 7.20 -19.33
C PRO A 47 3.27 7.39 -17.82
N SER A 48 4.53 7.52 -17.38
CA SER A 48 4.89 7.48 -15.96
C SER A 48 4.25 8.57 -15.09
N GLY A 49 3.81 9.68 -15.68
CA GLY A 49 3.20 10.80 -14.94
C GLY A 49 1.82 10.50 -14.36
N GLU A 50 1.04 9.61 -14.98
CA GLU A 50 -0.33 9.30 -14.56
C GLU A 50 -0.41 8.05 -13.68
N ILE A 51 0.62 7.21 -13.73
CA ILE A 51 0.69 5.95 -12.99
C ILE A 51 0.44 6.10 -11.49
N PRO A 52 0.99 7.11 -10.77
CA PRO A 52 0.74 7.24 -9.33
C PRO A 52 -0.74 7.42 -9.00
N ILE A 53 -1.48 8.18 -9.82
CA ILE A 53 -2.90 8.46 -9.61
C ILE A 53 -3.70 7.17 -9.78
N TYR A 54 -3.55 6.51 -10.93
CA TYR A 54 -4.26 5.26 -11.22
C TYR A 54 -3.90 4.14 -10.26
N ALA A 55 -2.64 4.06 -9.83
CA ALA A 55 -2.20 3.06 -8.85
C ALA A 55 -2.94 3.21 -7.51
N TYR A 56 -3.10 4.44 -7.03
CA TYR A 56 -3.83 4.69 -5.78
C TYR A 56 -5.35 4.55 -5.92
N GLU A 57 -5.92 4.84 -7.09
CA GLU A 57 -7.35 4.57 -7.36
C GLU A 57 -7.64 3.07 -7.34
N ILE A 58 -6.78 2.25 -7.95
CA ILE A 58 -6.89 0.79 -7.90
C ILE A 58 -6.72 0.30 -6.46
N ALA A 59 -5.76 0.85 -5.71
CA ALA A 59 -5.56 0.48 -4.31
C ALA A 59 -6.80 0.77 -3.44
N ASP A 60 -7.40 1.95 -3.61
CA ASP A 60 -8.61 2.34 -2.89
C ASP A 60 -9.79 1.41 -3.25
N ALA A 61 -9.93 1.02 -4.52
CA ALA A 61 -10.94 0.06 -4.96
C ALA A 61 -10.72 -1.35 -4.38
N MET A 62 -9.47 -1.79 -4.24
CA MET A 62 -9.13 -3.08 -3.61
C MET A 62 -9.45 -3.10 -2.12
N LEU A 63 -9.21 -1.99 -1.40
CA LEU A 63 -9.58 -1.87 0.01
C LEU A 63 -11.10 -1.93 0.21
N ALA A 64 -11.86 -1.19 -0.60
CA ALA A 64 -13.31 -1.22 -0.55
C ALA A 64 -13.88 -2.63 -0.82
N ALA A 65 -13.27 -3.38 -1.75
CA ALA A 65 -13.66 -4.77 -2.04
C ALA A 65 -13.38 -5.73 -0.87
N CYS A 66 -12.38 -5.43 -0.03
CA CYS A 66 -12.09 -6.17 1.19
C CYS A 66 -12.98 -5.78 2.39
N GLY A 67 -13.82 -4.76 2.25
CA GLY A 67 -14.67 -4.25 3.34
C GLY A 67 -13.94 -3.35 4.34
N GLN A 68 -12.85 -2.71 3.92
CA GLN A 68 -12.14 -1.66 4.67
C GLN A 68 -12.72 -0.28 4.35
#